data_AF-A0A918MLK8-F1
#
_entry.id   AF-A0A918MLK8-F1
#
_cell.length_a   1.000
_cell.length_b   1.000
_cell.length_c   1.000
_cell.angle_alpha   90.00
_cell.angle_beta   90.00
_cell.angle_gamma   90.00
#
_symmetry.space_group_name_H-M   'P 1'
#
loop_
_entity.id
_entity.type
_entity.pdbx_description
1 polymer ?
#
loop_
_entity_poly.entity_id
_entity_poly.type
_entity_poly.pdbx_seq_one_letter_code
_entity_poly.pdbx_strand_id
1 'polypeptide(L)' 'MSKLVAIICVVSWSGFWAFGYLALSAGVADTSQMVTAAMLATVGFFTGMITWLKLSRDGAMPLRA' A
#
# COMPACT_ATOMS: atom_id res chain seq x y z
N MET A 1 -3.14 -6.26 -18.65
CA MET A 1 -2.06 -5.35 -18.20
C MET A 1 -1.57 -5.73 -16.78
N SER A 2 -1.47 -7.02 -16.43
CA SER A 2 -1.25 -7.46 -15.04
C SER A 2 0.10 -7.07 -14.43
N LYS A 3 1.13 -6.87 -15.25
CA LYS A 3 2.48 -6.50 -14.77
C LYS A 3 2.50 -5.12 -14.10
N LEU A 4 1.77 -4.16 -14.67
CA LEU A 4 1.64 -2.80 -14.12
C LEU A 4 0.89 -2.82 -12.78
N VAL A 5 -0.19 -3.61 -12.69
CA VAL A 5 -0.98 -3.77 -11.47
C VAL A 5 -0.15 -4.44 -10.37
N ALA A 6 0.68 -5.43 -10.70
CA ALA A 6 1.59 -6.06 -9.76
C ALA A 6 2.64 -5.07 -9.20
N ILE A 7 3.22 -4.22 -10.05
CA ILE A 7 4.18 -3.19 -9.62
C ILE A 7 3.51 -2.19 -8.67
N ILE A 8 2.32 -1.69 -9.00
CA ILE A 8 1.60 -0.73 -8.15
C ILE A 8 1.24 -1.36 -6.80
N CYS A 9 0.90 -2.64 -6.77
CA CYS A 9 0.62 -3.37 -5.54
C CYS A 9 1.85 -3.45 -4.62
N VAL A 10 3.03 -3.75 -5.18
CA VAL A 10 4.30 -3.81 -4.44
C VAL A 10 4.68 -2.42 -3.93
N VAL A 11 4.64 -1.40 -4.78
CA VAL A 11 4.98 -0.02 -4.39
C VAL A 11 4.03 0.52 -3.31
N SER A 12 2.72 0.23 -3.41
CA SER A 12 1.75 0.62 -2.39
C SER A 12 2.01 -0.08 -1.05
N TRP A 13 2.36 -1.36 -1.07
CA TRP A 13 2.69 -2.12 0.16
C TRP A 13 3.99 -1.64 0.81
N SER A 14 5.01 -1.34 0.01
CA SER A 14 6.26 -0.75 0.48
C SER A 14 6.05 0.65 1.05
N GLY A 15 5.23 1.48 0.39
CA GLY A 15 4.86 2.81 0.88
C GLY A 15 4.11 2.74 2.21
N PHE A 16 3.14 1.84 2.33
CA PHE A 16 2.42 1.60 3.58
C PHE A 16 3.37 1.25 4.74
N TRP A 17 4.32 0.33 4.53
CA TRP A 17 5.27 -0.05 5.58
C TRP A 17 6.26 1.06 5.93
N ALA A 18 6.75 1.83 4.95
CA ALA A 18 7.65 2.94 5.19
C ALA A 18 6.98 4.05 6.03
N PHE A 19 5.78 4.49 5.64
CA PHE A 19 5.04 5.51 6.37
C PHE A 19 4.41 4.99 7.67
N GLY A 20 4.03 3.71 7.72
CA GLY A 20 3.58 3.04 8.94
C GLY A 20 4.68 2.95 10.00
N TYR A 21 5.93 2.66 9.60
CA TYR A 21 7.06 2.67 10.51
C TYR A 21 7.39 4.08 11.02
N LEU A 22 7.31 5.10 10.15
CA LEU A 22 7.45 6.50 10.55
C LEU A 22 6.36 6.93 11.54
N ALA A 23 5.11 6.46 11.36
CA ALA A 23 4.02 6.71 12.30
C ALA A 23 4.21 5.99 13.64
N LEU A 24 4.70 4.75 13.65
CA LEU A 24 5.00 3.99 14.89
C LEU A 24 6.21 4.54 15.64
N SER A 25 7.21 5.05 14.92
CA SER A 25 8.46 5.55 15.49
C SER A 25 8.42 7.05 15.83
N ALA A 26 7.37 7.77 15.43
CA ALA A 26 7.15 9.16 15.82
C ALA A 26 6.86 9.23 17.33
N GLY A 27 7.79 9.81 18.09
CA GLY A 27 7.60 10.05 19.52
C GLY A 27 6.47 11.05 19.78
N VAL A 28 5.82 10.93 20.94
CA VAL A 28 4.62 11.68 21.39
C VAL A 28 4.78 13.22 21.29
N ALA A 29 6.03 13.73 21.21
CA ALA A 29 6.34 15.15 21.05
C ALA A 29 5.90 15.75 19.69
N ASP A 30 5.83 14.93 18.63
CA ASP A 30 5.54 15.38 17.25
C ASP A 30 4.25 14.74 16.71
N THR A 31 3.14 14.97 17.42
CA THR A 31 1.80 14.45 17.08
C THR A 31 1.37 14.81 15.64
N SER A 32 1.77 15.97 15.12
CA SER A 32 1.47 16.39 13.74
C SER A 32 2.16 15.51 12.69
N GLN A 33 3.43 15.15 12.89
CA GLN A 33 4.14 14.22 11.99
C GLN A 33 3.52 12.83 12.04
N MET A 34 3.14 12.35 13.22
CA MET A 34 2.46 11.06 13.39
C MET A 34 1.15 11.00 12.58
N VAL A 35 0.33 12.06 12.60
CA VAL A 35 -0.94 12.13 11.85
C VAL A 35 -0.69 12.13 10.34
N THR A 36 0.30 12.89 9.86
CA THR A 36 0.64 12.88 8.42
C THR A 36 1.15 11.52 7.96
N ALA A 37 2.06 10.89 8.72
CA ALA A 37 2.55 9.55 8.42
C ALA A 37 1.42 8.50 8.44
N ALA A 38 0.48 8.61 9.39
CA ALA A 38 -0.70 7.76 9.45
C ALA A 38 -1.63 7.97 8.24
N MET A 39 -1.85 9.20 7.78
CA MET A 39 -2.63 9.48 6.57
C MET A 39 -1.98 8.90 5.32
N LEU A 40 -0.66 9.09 5.14
CA LEU A 40 0.09 8.49 4.03
C LEU A 40 0.06 6.96 4.08
N ALA A 41 0.17 6.36 5.26
CA ALA A 41 0.01 4.92 5.44
C ALA A 41 -1.41 4.47 5.06
N THR A 42 -2.44 5.17 5.51
CA THR A 42 -3.84 4.84 5.19
C THR A 42 -4.09 4.88 3.68
N VAL A 43 -3.60 5.91 2.99
CA VAL A 43 -3.70 6.03 1.52
C VAL A 43 -2.94 4.90 0.81
N GLY A 44 -1.74 4.55 1.28
CA GLY A 44 -0.96 3.42 0.76
C GLY A 44 -1.68 2.07 0.95
N PHE A 45 -2.35 1.89 2.10
CA PHE A 45 -3.11 0.68 2.41
C PHE A 45 -4.36 0.55 1.53
N PHE A 46 -5.16 1.61 1.38
CA PHE A 46 -6.33 1.60 0.50
C PHE A 46 -5.95 1.41 -0.97
N THR A 47 -4.91 2.10 -1.44
CA THR A 47 -4.44 1.97 -2.83
C THR A 47 -3.94 0.54 -3.08
N GLY A 48 -3.11 0.00 -2.18
CA GLY A 48 -2.60 -1.37 -2.26
C GLY A 48 -3.73 -2.41 -2.28
N MET A 49 -4.71 -2.28 -1.40
CA MET A 49 -5.86 -3.18 -1.30
C MET A 49 -6.72 -3.15 -2.57
N ILE A 50 -6.98 -1.98 -3.15
CA ILE A 50 -7.72 -1.83 -4.41
C ILE A 50 -6.94 -2.46 -5.58
N THR A 51 -5.63 -2.23 -5.67
CA THR A 51 -4.81 -2.88 -6.71
C THR A 51 -4.72 -4.38 -6.55
N TRP A 52 -4.65 -4.90 -5.32
CA TRP A 52 -4.64 -6.34 -5.06
C TRP A 52 -5.96 -7.00 -5.48
N LEU A 53 -7.09 -6.38 -5.13
CA LEU A 53 -8.42 -6.82 -5.57
C LEU A 53 -8.60 -6.73 -7.08
N LYS A 54 -8.00 -5.74 -7.75
CA LYS A 54 -8.00 -5.65 -9.22
C LYS A 54 -7.11 -6.71 -9.86
N LEU A 55 -5.93 -6.99 -9.29
CA LEU A 55 -5.02 -8.03 -9.79
C LEU A 55 -5.62 -9.42 -9.65
N SER A 56 -6.27 -9.73 -8.53
CA SER A 56 -6.91 -11.03 -8.31
C SER A 56 -8.12 -11.25 -9.24
N ARG A 57 -8.80 -10.17 -9.62
CA ARG A 57 -9.96 -10.20 -10.51
C ARG A 57 -9.57 -10.30 -12.00
N ASP A 58 -8.47 -9.66 -12.41
CA ASP A 58 -7.86 -9.83 -13.75
C ASP A 58 -7.04 -11.13 -13.86
N GLY A 59 -6.54 -11.66 -12.73
CA GLY A 59 -5.82 -12.93 -12.61
C GLY A 59 -6.71 -14.17 -12.81
N ALA A 60 -8.02 -14.00 -12.98
CA ALA A 60 -8.95 -15.05 -13.38
C ALA A 60 -8.83 -15.45 -14.87
N MET A 61 -7.86 -14.88 -15.61
CA MET A 61 -7.44 -15.45 -16.90
C MET A 61 -6.59 -16.71 -16.62
N PRO A 62 -7.08 -17.91 -17.01
CA PRO A 62 -6.52 -19.18 -16.57
C PRO A 62 -5.06 -19.30 -16.99
N LEU A 63 -4.20 -19.60 -16.02
CA LEU A 63 -2.91 -20.23 -16.25
C LEU A 63 -3.18 -21.56 -16.97
N ARG A 64 -3.29 -21.54 -18.31
CA ARG A 64 -3.05 -22.74 -19.12
C ARG A 64 -1.53 -22.93 -19.13
N ALA A 65 -1.08 -23.75 -18.17
CA ALA A 65 0.14 -24.53 -18.31
C ALA A 65 0.06 -25.45 -19.53
#